data_AF-A0A7J4PPM2-F1
#
_entry.id   AF-A0A7J4PPM2-F1
#
_cell.length_a   1.000
_cell.length_b   1.000
_cell.length_c   1.000
_cell.angle_alpha   90.00
_cell.angle_beta   90.00
_cell.angle_gamma   90.00
#
_symmetry.space_group_name_H-M   'P 1'
#
loop_
_entity.id
_entity.type
_entity.pdbx_description
1 polymer ?
#
loop_
_entity_poly.entity_id
_entity_poly.type
_entity_poly.pdbx_seq_one_letter_code
_entity_poly.pdbx_strand_id
1 'polypeptide(L)'
;MGRKTISIQKDTYDRLRSAKRKGEGFNDVIHRLLKKEKGDLSVYFGVLKDEEVLEGLEENCRKIRELSRYIYDVLDTNTFIGFSGVWKNSWSSWIKM
;
A
#
# COMPACT_ATOMS: atom_id res chain seq x y z
N MET A 1 6.45 -21.06 28.60
CA MET A 1 6.88 -20.12 27.54
C MET A 1 7.57 -18.93 28.20
N GLY A 2 8.76 -18.55 27.75
CA GLY A 2 9.47 -17.39 28.29
C GLY A 2 8.77 -16.09 27.93
N ARG A 3 8.65 -15.16 28.87
CA ARG A 3 8.16 -13.80 28.63
C ARG A 3 9.35 -12.86 28.53
N LYS A 4 9.35 -12.00 27.51
CA LYS A 4 10.29 -10.88 27.40
C LYS A 4 9.50 -9.59 27.31
N THR A 5 9.97 -8.57 27.99
CA THR A 5 9.45 -7.20 27.86
C THR A 5 10.25 -6.50 26.77
N ILE A 6 9.55 -5.92 25.81
CA ILE A 6 10.15 -5.11 24.74
C ILE A 6 9.61 -3.69 24.84
N SER A 7 10.49 -2.72 24.61
CA SER A 7 10.09 -1.33 24.41
C SER A 7 9.90 -1.09 22.92
N ILE A 8 8.80 -0.45 22.55
CA ILE A 8 8.47 -0.10 21.16
C ILE A 8 8.19 1.38 21.04
N GLN A 9 8.37 1.93 19.85
CA GLN A 9 8.01 3.31 19.57
C GLN A 9 6.49 3.52 19.71
N LYS A 10 6.08 4.73 20.09
CA LYS A 10 4.68 5.06 20.35
C LYS A 10 3.80 4.86 19.12
N ASP A 11 4.28 5.25 17.95
CA ASP A 11 3.60 5.04 16.67
C ASP A 11 3.33 3.56 16.38
N THR A 12 4.29 2.69 16.70
CA THR A 12 4.22 1.25 16.54
C THR A 12 3.19 0.66 17.50
N TYR A 13 3.16 1.14 18.74
CA TYR A 13 2.12 0.77 19.70
C TYR A 13 0.72 1.16 19.20
N ASP A 14 0.55 2.38 18.70
CA ASP A 14 -0.74 2.88 18.20
C ASP A 14 -1.24 2.10 16.97
N ARG A 15 -0.31 1.68 16.10
CA ARG A 15 -0.61 0.78 14.96
C ARG A 15 -1.09 -0.58 15.45
N LEU A 16 -0.40 -1.18 16.42
CA LEU A 16 -0.81 -2.48 17.00
C LEU A 16 -2.16 -2.37 17.71
N ARG A 17 -2.41 -1.26 18.42
CA ARG A 17 -3.68 -0.99 19.08
C ARG A 17 -4.82 -0.86 18.07
N SER A 18 -4.58 -0.19 16.94
CA SER A 18 -5.56 -0.04 15.87
C SER A 18 -5.84 -1.35 15.15
N ALA A 19 -4.84 -2.22 15.03
CA ALA A 19 -4.97 -3.54 14.40
C ALA A 19 -5.63 -4.60 15.30
N LYS A 20 -5.83 -4.30 16.58
CA LYS A 20 -6.35 -5.24 17.60
C LYS A 20 -7.87 -5.41 17.48
N ARG A 21 -8.34 -6.66 17.44
CA ARG A 21 -9.77 -6.99 17.43
C ARG A 21 -10.35 -7.04 18.85
N LYS A 22 -11.68 -7.00 18.96
CA LYS A 22 -12.38 -7.07 20.26
C LYS A 22 -12.04 -8.40 20.95
N GLY A 23 -11.46 -8.32 22.15
CA GLY A 23 -11.06 -9.48 22.95
C GLY A 23 -9.67 -10.07 22.65
N GLU A 24 -8.91 -9.51 21.70
CA GLU A 24 -7.60 -10.04 21.28
C GLU A 24 -6.43 -9.49 22.13
N GLY A 25 -5.46 -10.33 22.49
CA GLY A 25 -4.22 -9.90 23.17
C GLY A 25 -3.19 -9.32 22.19
N PHE A 26 -2.25 -8.49 22.67
CA PHE A 26 -1.19 -7.97 21.79
C PHE A 26 -0.30 -9.07 21.19
N ASN A 27 -0.07 -10.15 21.95
CA ASN A 27 0.68 -11.29 21.46
C ASN A 27 -0.04 -11.97 20.28
N ASP A 28 -1.36 -12.09 20.36
CA ASP A 28 -2.19 -12.68 19.30
C ASP A 28 -2.19 -11.81 18.04
N VAL A 29 -2.26 -10.48 18.20
CA VAL A 29 -2.12 -9.52 17.09
C VAL A 29 -0.78 -9.71 16.39
N ILE A 30 0.32 -9.77 17.16
CA ILE A 30 1.67 -9.96 16.60
C ILE A 30 1.74 -11.28 15.83
N HIS A 31 1.27 -12.39 16.42
CA HIS A 31 1.27 -13.68 15.74
C HIS A 31 0.43 -13.68 14.47
N ARG A 32 -0.74 -13.03 14.48
CA ARG A 32 -1.61 -12.89 13.32
C ARG A 32 -0.98 -12.06 12.21
N LEU A 33 -0.34 -10.94 12.54
CA LEU A 33 0.34 -10.08 11.57
C LEU A 33 1.61 -10.74 11.00
N LEU A 34 2.30 -11.53 11.82
CA LEU A 34 3.47 -12.33 11.39
C LEU A 34 3.07 -13.56 10.57
N LYS A 35 1.84 -14.05 10.74
CA LYS A 35 1.22 -15.01 9.83
C LYS A 35 1.01 -14.32 8.47
N LYS A 36 2.09 -14.27 7.68
CA LYS A 36 1.98 -14.16 6.22
C LYS A 36 1.33 -15.44 5.73
N GLU A 37 0.01 -15.54 5.87
CA GLU A 37 -0.76 -16.31 4.90
C GLU A 37 -0.60 -15.55 3.59
N LYS A 38 0.45 -15.89 2.85
CA LYS A 38 0.45 -15.72 1.41
C LYS A 38 -0.77 -16.53 0.99
N GLY A 39 -1.90 -15.86 0.77
CA GLY A 39 -3.05 -16.49 0.13
C GLY A 39 -2.50 -17.24 -1.07
N ASP A 40 -2.72 -18.54 -1.11
CA ASP A 40 -2.16 -19.35 -2.16
C ASP A 40 -2.84 -18.98 -3.46
N LEU A 41 -2.19 -18.08 -4.22
CA LEU A 41 -2.72 -17.60 -5.49
C LEU A 41 -2.86 -18.73 -6.50
N SER A 42 -2.21 -19.90 -6.26
CA SER A 42 -2.40 -21.08 -7.08
C SER A 42 -3.83 -21.64 -7.01
N VAL A 43 -4.57 -21.37 -5.92
CA VAL A 43 -5.99 -21.75 -5.79
C VAL A 43 -6.86 -21.05 -6.85
N TYR A 44 -6.43 -19.88 -7.34
CA TYR A 44 -7.12 -19.13 -8.39
C TYR A 44 -6.58 -19.42 -9.80
N PHE A 45 -5.58 -20.31 -9.93
CA PHE A 45 -4.99 -20.66 -11.21
C PHE A 45 -6.00 -21.41 -12.09
N GLY A 46 -6.33 -20.84 -13.25
CA GLY A 46 -7.28 -21.44 -14.20
C GLY A 46 -8.77 -21.19 -13.90
N VAL A 47 -9.10 -20.28 -12.96
CA VAL A 47 -10.48 -19.80 -12.77
C VAL A 47 -10.92 -18.91 -13.94
N LEU A 48 -10.00 -18.15 -14.52
CA LEU A 48 -10.25 -17.30 -15.68
C LEU A 48 -9.98 -18.07 -16.98
N LYS A 49 -10.91 -18.95 -17.37
CA LYS A 49 -10.88 -19.69 -18.65
C LYS A 49 -11.95 -19.24 -19.64
N ASP A 50 -12.91 -18.47 -19.16
CA ASP A 50 -13.99 -17.93 -19.99
C ASP A 50 -13.44 -16.79 -20.84
N GLU A 51 -13.52 -16.97 -22.16
CA GLU A 51 -12.98 -16.05 -23.16
C GLU A 51 -13.67 -14.68 -23.10
N GLU A 52 -14.98 -14.64 -22.83
CA GLU A 52 -15.75 -13.40 -22.70
C GLU A 52 -15.31 -12.58 -21.46
N VAL A 53 -15.05 -13.28 -20.35
CA VAL A 53 -14.54 -12.65 -19.11
C VAL A 53 -13.12 -12.12 -19.32
N LEU A 54 -12.28 -12.84 -20.07
CA LEU A 54 -10.92 -12.44 -20.38
C LEU A 54 -10.87 -11.22 -21.30
N GLU A 55 -11.70 -11.17 -22.34
CA GLU A 55 -11.83 -10.02 -23.23
C GLU A 55 -12.29 -8.76 -22.47
N GLY A 56 -13.32 -8.90 -21.62
CA GLY A 56 -13.79 -7.81 -20.77
C GLY A 56 -12.73 -7.34 -19.77
N LEU A 57 -11.94 -8.26 -19.21
CA LEU A 57 -10.84 -7.95 -18.31
C LEU A 57 -9.70 -7.21 -19.04
N GLU A 58 -9.33 -7.65 -20.24
CA GLU A 58 -8.29 -7.00 -21.05
C GLU A 58 -8.67 -5.56 -21.37
N GLU A 59 -9.89 -5.34 -21.84
CA GLU A 59 -10.40 -4.01 -22.17
C GLU A 59 -10.44 -3.09 -20.95
N ASN A 60 -10.87 -3.60 -19.79
CA ASN A 60 -10.86 -2.84 -18.55
C ASN A 60 -9.44 -2.50 -18.08
N CYS A 61 -8.50 -3.45 -18.19
CA CYS A 61 -7.08 -3.20 -17.89
C CYS A 61 -6.48 -2.14 -18.83
N ARG A 62 -6.84 -2.15 -20.12
CA ARG A 62 -6.42 -1.16 -21.10
C ARG A 62 -6.90 0.24 -20.72
N LYS A 63 -8.20 0.38 -20.42
CA LYS A 63 -8.81 1.63 -19.94
C LYS A 63 -8.15 2.17 -18.68
N ILE A 64 -7.86 1.32 -17.69
CA ILE A 64 -7.19 1.75 -16.45
C ILE A 64 -5.77 2.25 -16.73
N ARG A 65 -5.02 1.59 -17.62
CA ARG A 65 -3.66 2.01 -18.00
C ARG A 65 -3.68 3.34 -18.76
N GLU A 66 -4.63 3.54 -19.64
CA GLU A 66 -4.82 4.80 -20.37
C GLU A 66 -5.26 5.93 -19.44
N LEU A 67 -6.23 5.68 -18.56
CA LEU A 67 -6.65 6.65 -17.53
C LEU A 67 -5.50 7.03 -16.61
N SER A 68 -4.69 6.07 -16.19
CA SER A 68 -3.50 6.35 -15.38
C SER A 68 -2.53 7.25 -16.15
N ARG A 69 -2.27 6.95 -17.42
CA ARG A 69 -1.39 7.76 -18.28
C ARG A 69 -1.94 9.17 -18.50
N TYR A 70 -3.26 9.30 -18.72
CA TYR A 70 -3.95 10.58 -18.87
C TYR A 70 -3.94 11.39 -17.56
N ILE A 71 -4.16 10.75 -16.41
CA ILE A 71 -4.06 11.41 -15.11
C ILE A 71 -2.65 11.98 -14.91
N TYR A 72 -1.60 11.23 -15.25
CA TYR A 72 -0.22 11.75 -15.20
C TYR A 72 0.00 12.89 -16.19
N ASP A 73 -0.52 12.82 -17.41
CA ASP A 73 -0.39 13.87 -18.44
C ASP A 73 -1.16 15.16 -18.08
N VAL A 74 -2.33 15.04 -17.44
CA VAL A 74 -3.12 16.16 -16.91
C VAL A 74 -2.50 16.76 -15.66
N LEU A 75 -1.84 15.95 -14.82
CA LEU A 75 -1.07 16.43 -13.67
C LEU A 75 0.22 17.13 -14.09
N ASP A 76 0.84 16.73 -15.21
CA ASP A 76 2.01 17.40 -15.80
C ASP A 76 1.62 18.74 -16.45
N THR A 77 0.46 18.80 -17.12
CA THR A 77 -0.01 20.01 -17.82
C THR A 77 -0.75 21.02 -16.93
N ASN A 78 -1.26 20.62 -15.75
CA ASN A 78 -2.11 21.49 -14.92
C ASN A 78 -1.63 21.69 -13.47
N THR A 79 -0.34 21.51 -13.16
CA THR A 79 0.21 21.98 -11.86
C THR A 79 1.64 22.51 -11.97
N PHE A 80 1.92 23.33 -12.98
CA PHE A 80 3.16 24.14 -13.04
C PHE A 80 2.96 25.63 -12.71
N ILE A 81 1.82 26.02 -12.15
CA ILE A 81 1.65 27.38 -11.60
C ILE A 81 1.03 27.28 -10.20
N GLY A 82 1.87 27.25 -9.16
CA GLY A 82 1.40 27.59 -7.82
C GLY A 82 2.10 27.01 -6.59
N PHE A 83 2.92 25.94 -6.69
CA PHE A 83 3.47 25.29 -5.47
C PHE A 83 4.96 24.88 -5.53
N SER A 84 5.73 25.28 -6.55
CA SER A 84 7.16 24.91 -6.67
C SER A 84 8.14 25.89 -6.01
N GLY A 85 7.68 26.99 -5.41
CA GLY A 85 8.58 28.03 -4.87
C GLY A 85 9.14 27.78 -3.46
N VAL A 86 8.47 26.98 -2.61
CA VAL A 86 8.81 26.94 -1.17
C VAL A 86 9.60 25.70 -0.77
N TRP A 87 9.52 24.58 -1.51
CA TRP A 87 10.09 23.30 -1.08
C TRP A 87 11.44 22.93 -1.73
N LYS A 88 11.84 23.54 -2.85
CA LYS A 88 13.12 23.22 -3.52
C LYS A 88 14.35 23.61 -2.71
N ASN A 89 14.27 24.67 -1.90
CA ASN A 89 15.40 25.16 -1.12
C ASN A 89 15.61 24.38 0.19
N SER A 90 14.60 23.66 0.68
CA SER A 90 14.70 22.87 1.92
C SER A 90 15.32 21.49 1.68
N TRP A 91 14.99 20.85 0.54
CA TRP A 91 15.54 19.54 0.15
C TRP A 91 17.02 19.60 -0.24
N SER A 92 17.46 20.71 -0.87
CA SER A 92 18.85 20.92 -1.28
C SER A 92 19.81 21.15 -0.11
N SER A 93 19.29 21.66 1.02
CA SER A 93 20.06 21.89 2.24
C SER A 93 20.33 20.58 3.01
N TRP A 94 19.38 19.65 2.97
CA TRP A 94 19.48 18.34 3.64
C TRP A 94 20.43 17.34 2.96
N ILE A 95 20.71 17.51 1.66
CA ILE A 95 21.61 16.62 0.90
C ILE A 95 23.09 17.06 1.03
N LYS A 96 23.36 18.24 1.58
CA LYS A 96 24.71 18.79 1.77
C LYS A 96 25.19 18.84 3.24
N MET A 97 24.46 18.21 4.16
CA MET A 97 24.90 17.99 5.56
C MET A 97 25.30 16.55 5.79
#